data_AF-A8ZSA6-F1
#
_entry.id   AF-A8ZSA6-F1
#
_cell.length_a   1.000
_cell.length_b   1.000
_cell.length_c   1.000
_cell.angle_alpha   90.00
_cell.angle_beta   90.00
_cell.angle_gamma   90.00
#
_symmetry.space_group_name_H-M   'P 1'
#
loop_
_entity.id
_entity.type
_entity.pdbx_description
1 polymer ?
#
loop_
_entity_poly.entity_id
_entity_poly.type
_entity_poly.pdbx_seq_one_letter_code
_entity_poly.pdbx_strand_id
1 'polypeptide(L)'
;MQQVTIRGLGEDIERAIRKMASDNGKSMNQVIKEIIHKEFEKSRRPASSLSEMAGGWSRPEAAEFEAAIQSCEQIDEDLWK
;
A
#
# COMPACT_ATOMS: atom_id res chain seq x y z
N MET A 1 11.46 -19.51 8.29
CA MET A 1 12.41 -19.48 7.17
C MET A 1 12.05 -20.60 6.22
N GLN A 2 11.43 -20.30 5.08
CA GLN A 2 11.19 -21.28 4.03
C GLN A 2 12.22 -21.02 2.93
N GLN A 3 12.98 -22.04 2.57
CA GLN A 3 13.97 -21.98 1.50
C GLN A 3 13.37 -22.61 0.25
N VAL A 4 13.38 -21.87 -0.85
CA VAL A 4 12.94 -22.34 -2.16
C VAL A 4 14.15 -22.33 -3.09
N THR A 5 14.44 -23.48 -3.71
CA THR A 5 15.51 -23.61 -4.70
C THR A 5 14.87 -23.65 -6.09
N ILE A 6 15.19 -22.67 -6.91
CA ILE A 6 14.77 -22.62 -8.32
C ILE A 6 15.83 -23.34 -9.13
N ARG A 7 15.45 -24.44 -9.81
CA ARG A 7 16.35 -25.24 -10.66
C ARG A 7 15.98 -25.04 -12.14
N GLY A 8 16.95 -25.19 -13.03
CA GLY A 8 16.72 -25.11 -14.48
C GLY A 8 16.45 -23.69 -14.99
N LEU A 9 17.03 -22.68 -14.33
CA LEU A 9 17.00 -21.32 -14.87
C LEU A 9 17.89 -21.27 -16.12
N GLY A 10 17.32 -20.87 -17.26
CA GLY A 10 18.10 -20.66 -18.48
C GLY A 10 19.22 -19.66 -18.23
N GLU A 11 20.40 -19.89 -18.82
CA GLU A 11 21.57 -19.03 -18.61
C GLU A 11 21.32 -17.59 -19.05
N ASP A 12 20.47 -17.40 -20.07
CA ASP A 12 19.97 -16.12 -20.54
C ASP A 12 19.20 -15.36 -19.46
N ILE A 13 18.30 -16.05 -18.75
CA ILE A 13 17.52 -15.48 -17.65
C ILE A 13 18.42 -15.20 -16.45
N GLU A 14 19.34 -16.11 -16.11
CA GLU A 14 20.29 -15.88 -15.01
C GLU A 14 21.15 -14.62 -15.26
N ARG A 15 21.68 -14.47 -16.49
CA ARG A 15 22.46 -13.28 -16.86
C ARG A 15 21.63 -12.00 -16.76
N ALA A 16 20.37 -12.04 -17.19
CA ALA A 16 19.49 -10.88 -17.10
C ALA A 16 19.23 -10.46 -15.63
N ILE A 17 18.93 -11.42 -14.75
CA ILE A 17 18.73 -11.14 -13.32
C ILE A 17 20.03 -10.66 -12.67
N ARG A 18 21.19 -11.25 -13.04
CA ARG A 18 22.50 -10.81 -12.53
C ARG A 18 22.81 -9.37 -12.92
N LYS A 19 22.53 -9.00 -14.17
CA LYS A 19 22.68 -7.63 -14.65
C LYS A 19 21.78 -6.66 -13.87
N MET A 20 20.50 -7.02 -13.71
CA MET A 20 19.55 -6.22 -12.92
C MET A 20 19.96 -6.07 -11.45
N ALA A 21 20.54 -7.11 -10.86
CA ALA A 21 21.09 -7.08 -9.50
C ALA A 21 22.28 -6.11 -9.40
N SER A 22 23.20 -6.17 -10.37
CA SER A 22 24.36 -5.28 -10.46
C SER A 22 23.94 -3.81 -10.64
N ASP A 23 23.04 -3.55 -11.60
CA ASP A 23 22.61 -2.18 -11.96
C ASP A 23 21.88 -1.49 -10.79
N ASN A 24 21.18 -2.26 -9.95
CA ASN A 24 20.42 -1.73 -8.81
C ASN A 24 21.14 -1.88 -7.46
N GLY A 25 22.37 -2.43 -7.43
CA GLY A 25 23.10 -2.69 -6.19
C GLY A 25 22.40 -3.67 -5.23
N LYS A 26 21.59 -4.60 -5.77
CA LYS A 26 20.77 -5.55 -5.00
C LYS A 26 21.35 -6.96 -5.07
N SER A 27 21.02 -7.80 -4.09
CA SER A 27 21.33 -9.22 -4.18
C SER A 27 20.41 -9.94 -5.18
N MET A 28 20.89 -11.03 -5.76
CA MET A 28 20.10 -11.87 -6.68
C MET A 28 18.77 -12.29 -6.06
N ASN A 29 18.79 -12.73 -4.81
CA ASN A 29 17.57 -13.13 -4.08
C ASN A 29 16.60 -11.96 -3.90
N GLN A 30 17.10 -10.74 -3.70
CA GLN A 30 16.23 -9.57 -3.57
C GLN A 30 15.51 -9.28 -4.89
N VAL A 31 16.23 -9.33 -6.02
CA VAL A 31 15.64 -9.13 -7.34
C VAL A 31 14.60 -10.23 -7.65
N ILE A 32 14.92 -11.49 -7.36
CA ILE A 32 13.97 -12.61 -7.57
C ILE A 32 12.71 -12.43 -6.72
N LYS A 33 12.85 -12.05 -5.45
CA LYS A 33 11.69 -11.76 -4.58
C LYS A 33 10.83 -10.63 -5.15
N GLU A 34 11.44 -9.56 -5.66
CA GLU A 34 10.72 -8.43 -6.27
C GLU A 34 9.97 -8.85 -7.54
N ILE A 35 10.57 -9.68 -8.39
CA ILE A 35 9.91 -10.23 -9.59
C ILE A 35 8.69 -11.07 -9.18
N ILE A 36 8.87 -11.98 -8.21
CA ILE A 36 7.79 -12.82 -7.69
C ILE A 36 6.69 -11.93 -7.09
N HIS A 37 7.04 -11.00 -6.19
CA HIS A 37 6.08 -10.08 -5.59
C HIS A 37 5.29 -9.31 -6.66
N LYS A 38 5.96 -8.76 -7.67
CA LYS A 38 5.29 -8.01 -8.74
C LYS A 38 4.27 -8.83 -9.53
N GLU A 39 4.55 -10.11 -9.79
CA GLU A 39 3.60 -10.98 -10.49
C GLU A 39 2.41 -11.40 -9.61
N PHE A 40 2.64 -11.63 -8.31
CA PHE A 40 1.57 -12.02 -7.38
C PHE A 40 0.79 -10.83 -6.78
N GLU A 41 1.36 -9.62 -6.75
CA GLU A 41 0.71 -8.39 -6.28
C GLU A 41 -0.43 -7.94 -7.21
N LYS A 42 -0.37 -8.26 -8.50
CA LYS A 42 -1.44 -7.95 -9.48
C LYS A 42 -2.80 -8.58 -9.11
N SER A 43 -2.83 -9.57 -8.23
CA SER A 43 -4.08 -10.16 -7.74
C SER A 43 -4.81 -9.31 -6.69
N ARG A 44 -4.12 -8.34 -6.05
CA ARG A 44 -4.76 -7.38 -5.15
C ARG A 44 -5.29 -6.22 -5.99
N ARG A 45 -6.58 -6.26 -6.32
CA ARG A 45 -7.26 -5.13 -6.98
C ARG A 45 -7.01 -3.86 -6.16
N PRO A 46 -6.40 -2.80 -6.72
CA PRO A 46 -6.14 -1.55 -5.98
C PRO A 46 -7.41 -0.86 -5.49
N ALA A 47 -8.57 -1.20 -6.06
CA ALA A 47 -9.86 -0.61 -5.71
C ALA A 47 -10.51 -1.17 -4.43
N SER A 48 -10.01 -2.25 -3.83
CA SER A 48 -10.62 -2.80 -2.59
C SER A 48 -10.22 -2.05 -1.33
N SER A 49 -9.15 -1.26 -1.35
CA SER A 49 -8.73 -0.49 -0.15
C SER A 49 -9.53 0.80 0.01
N LEU A 50 -10.06 1.34 -1.09
CA LEU A 50 -10.89 2.55 -1.06
C LEU A 50 -12.38 2.24 -0.93
N SER A 51 -12.82 0.98 -1.10
CA SER A 51 -14.22 0.62 -0.88
C SER A 51 -14.65 0.78 0.57
N GLU A 52 -13.73 0.60 1.53
CA GLU A 52 -13.98 0.88 2.95
C GLU A 52 -14.04 2.38 3.26
N MET A 53 -13.37 3.22 2.44
CA MET A 53 -13.43 4.69 2.55
C MET A 53 -14.58 5.29 1.72
N ALA A 54 -15.08 4.55 0.73
CA ALA A 54 -16.16 4.96 -0.15
C ALA A 54 -17.51 4.52 0.41
N GLY A 55 -17.87 5.00 1.60
CA GLY A 55 -19.18 4.68 2.16
C GLY A 55 -19.44 5.20 3.55
N GLY A 56 -19.94 6.42 3.64
CA GLY A 56 -20.65 6.95 4.81
C GLY A 56 -19.86 7.00 6.11
N TRP A 57 -20.46 7.60 7.12
CA TRP A 57 -19.95 7.54 8.48
C TRP A 57 -20.84 6.56 9.25
N SER A 58 -20.24 5.71 10.08
CA SER A 58 -21.01 4.98 11.07
C SER A 58 -21.62 5.98 12.08
N ARG A 59 -22.73 5.60 12.71
CA ARG A 59 -23.37 6.44 13.74
C ARG A 59 -22.42 6.90 14.87
N PRO A 60 -21.55 6.04 15.43
CA PRO A 60 -20.61 6.49 16.45
C PRO A 60 -19.55 7.45 15.90
N GLU A 61 -19.02 7.23 14.69
CA GLU A 61 -18.06 8.15 14.07
C GLU A 61 -18.69 9.52 13.84
N ALA A 62 -19.95 9.56 13.35
CA ALA A 62 -20.67 10.82 13.13
C ALA A 62 -20.86 11.59 14.44
N ALA A 63 -21.25 10.91 15.51
CA ALA A 63 -21.43 11.53 16.83
C ALA A 63 -20.10 12.04 17.41
N GLU A 64 -19.00 11.31 17.23
CA GLU A 64 -17.66 11.74 17.67
C GLU A 64 -17.22 13.02 16.94
N PHE A 65 -17.46 13.10 15.64
CA PHE A 65 -17.11 14.29 14.87
C PHE A 65 -18.01 15.49 15.17
N GLU A 66 -19.32 15.29 15.27
CA GLU A 66 -20.24 16.36 15.70
C GLU A 66 -19.82 16.95 17.06
N ALA A 67 -19.44 16.10 18.02
CA ALA A 67 -18.91 16.56 19.30
C ALA A 67 -17.59 17.33 19.16
N ALA A 68 -16.70 16.89 18.26
CA ALA A 68 -15.42 17.55 18.03
C ALA A 68 -15.55 18.94 17.37
N ILE A 69 -16.56 19.14 16.52
CA ILE A 69 -16.78 20.42 15.81
C ILE A 69 -17.77 21.34 16.53
N GLN A 70 -18.36 20.92 17.64
CA GLN A 70 -19.39 21.68 18.36
C GLN A 70 -18.91 23.11 18.73
N SER A 71 -17.63 23.29 19.07
CA SER A 71 -17.07 24.61 19.36
C SER A 71 -17.01 25.54 18.14
N CYS A 72 -17.01 24.99 16.93
CA CYS A 72 -17.02 25.75 15.68
C CYS A 72 -18.43 26.20 15.26
N GLU A 73 -19.48 25.59 15.81
CA GLU A 73 -20.87 25.98 15.57
C GLU A 73 -21.38 27.04 16.55
N GLN A 74 -20.62 27.31 17.61
CA GLN A 74 -20.96 28.35 18.57
C GLN A 74 -20.72 29.72 17.94
N ILE A 75 -21.81 30.47 17.75
CA ILE A 75 -21.75 31.84 17.28
C ILE A 75 -21.11 32.69 18.38
N ASP A 76 -19.98 33.32 18.06
CA ASP A 76 -19.37 34.34 18.89
C ASP A 76 -20.04 35.69 18.58
N GLU A 77 -20.92 36.13 19.48
CA GLU A 77 -21.67 37.39 19.34
C GLU A 77 -20.76 38.63 19.35
N ASP A 78 -19.57 38.55 19.94
CA ASP A 78 -18.63 39.67 19.94
C ASP A 78 -17.83 39.76 18.63
N LEU A 79 -17.74 38.65 17.88
CA LEU A 79 -17.20 38.63 16.52
C LEU A 79 -18.23 39.08 15.46
N TRP A 80 -19.52 39.13 15.82
CA TRP A 80 -20.63 39.41 14.89
C TRP A 80 -21.24 40.82 14.99
N LYS A 81 -20.74 41.67 15.90
CA LYS A 81 -21.06 43.10 15.98
C LYS A 81 -20.12 43.93 15.09
#